data_AF-A0A2E7RIM2-F1
#
_entry.id   AF-A0A2E7RIM2-F1
#
_cell.length_a   1.000
_cell.length_b   1.000
_cell.length_c   1.000
_cell.angle_alpha   90.00
_cell.angle_beta   90.00
_cell.angle_gamma   90.00
#
_symmetry.space_group_name_H-M   'P 1'
#
loop_
_entity.id
_entity.type
_entity.pdbx_description
1 polymer ?
#
loop_
_entity_poly.entity_id
_entity_poly.type
_entity_poly.pdbx_seq_one_letter_code
_entity_poly.pdbx_strand_id
1 'polypeptide(L)'
;MKNVLPLFLFLLAAPPAVSQVSVVADDGSIVSAAPTTGGAATNRAPGSLTTHFNGGNGFAGNMFDITPAVDMEITGLDFHARNATGLFDIDVWYRVGSCVGYDMDPSTWTLLAQDTGIQGAGAYMPTFADLSGNGVTFVAGQTYGIYMDNVNYALSGGINYTNGVSTPETYSNSDIVLDAYYGKATPSFTGSTFTPRVWNGTLYYDTGGGPPPGPSLSVANLVAGSVADISIDNATPNNTAYFVYSLAGGGPISTPFGPGYVSAPYKVIPLATDANGHAGISKSVPVGTTGMNIWFHGADRGSATMLNAIAAVIG
;
A
#
# COMPACT_ATOMS: atom_id res chain seq x y z
N MET A 1 -56.72 -10.34 45.95
CA MET A 1 -56.50 -10.80 44.56
C MET A 1 -55.96 -9.63 43.75
N LYS A 2 -54.65 -9.57 43.55
CA LYS A 2 -53.99 -8.62 42.66
C LYS A 2 -53.05 -9.44 41.78
N ASN A 3 -53.33 -9.43 40.47
CA ASN A 3 -52.66 -10.23 39.47
C ASN A 3 -51.21 -9.75 39.30
N VAL A 4 -50.27 -10.66 39.47
CA VAL A 4 -48.84 -10.45 39.19
C VAL A 4 -48.59 -10.88 37.74
N LEU A 5 -48.18 -9.94 36.90
CA LEU A 5 -47.69 -10.18 35.54
C LEU A 5 -46.17 -10.41 35.63
N PRO A 6 -45.57 -11.47 35.04
CA PRO A 6 -44.13 -11.65 35.10
C PRO A 6 -43.45 -10.77 34.04
N LEU A 7 -42.51 -9.94 34.50
CA LEU A 7 -41.62 -9.14 33.67
C LEU A 7 -40.53 -10.07 33.08
N PHE A 8 -40.50 -10.22 31.76
CA PHE A 8 -39.41 -10.90 31.05
C PHE A 8 -38.14 -10.05 31.14
N LEU A 9 -37.14 -10.56 31.87
CA LEU A 9 -35.81 -9.95 31.96
C LEU A 9 -34.98 -10.41 30.75
N PHE A 10 -34.71 -9.51 29.80
CA PHE A 10 -33.71 -9.73 28.75
C PHE A 10 -32.32 -9.63 29.38
N LEU A 11 -31.58 -10.75 29.41
CA LEU A 11 -30.19 -10.79 29.81
C LEU A 11 -29.33 -10.24 28.67
N LEU A 12 -28.89 -8.98 28.75
CA LEU A 12 -27.79 -8.49 27.90
C LEU A 12 -26.50 -9.14 28.39
N ALA A 13 -25.90 -10.00 27.58
CA ALA A 13 -24.54 -10.50 27.81
C ALA A 13 -23.55 -9.34 27.60
N ALA A 14 -22.85 -8.94 28.66
CA ALA A 14 -21.70 -8.05 28.55
C ALA A 14 -20.54 -8.77 27.81
N PRO A 15 -19.79 -8.09 26.93
CA PRO A 15 -18.60 -8.68 26.32
C PRO A 15 -17.55 -9.00 27.41
N PRO A 16 -16.71 -10.03 27.23
CA PRO A 16 -15.73 -10.43 28.24
C PRO A 16 -14.75 -9.29 28.51
N ALA A 17 -14.57 -8.98 29.80
CA ALA A 17 -13.57 -8.03 30.27
C ALA A 17 -12.17 -8.55 29.89
N VAL A 18 -11.41 -7.75 29.13
CA VAL A 18 -9.98 -7.98 28.91
C VAL A 18 -9.28 -7.71 30.24
N SER A 19 -8.55 -8.71 30.75
CA SER A 19 -7.69 -8.53 31.91
C SER A 19 -6.56 -7.56 31.56
N GLN A 20 -6.57 -6.37 32.16
CA GLN A 20 -5.47 -5.42 32.04
C GLN A 20 -4.43 -5.80 33.10
N VAL A 21 -3.24 -6.20 32.67
CA VAL A 21 -2.13 -6.50 33.57
C VAL A 21 -1.58 -5.18 34.12
N SER A 22 -1.95 -4.84 35.36
CA SER A 22 -1.34 -3.74 36.10
C SER A 22 0.05 -4.15 36.56
N VAL A 23 1.10 -3.43 36.16
CA VAL A 23 2.44 -3.58 36.73
C VAL A 23 2.48 -2.70 37.98
N VAL A 24 2.83 -3.26 39.13
CA VAL A 24 2.97 -2.50 40.39
C VAL A 24 4.42 -2.01 40.47
N ALA A 25 4.63 -0.72 40.73
CA ALA A 25 5.97 -0.19 40.99
C ALA A 25 6.45 -0.63 42.40
N ASP A 26 7.76 -0.60 42.63
CA ASP A 26 8.37 -1.04 43.90
C ASP A 26 7.93 -0.21 45.13
N ASP A 27 7.30 0.96 44.93
CA ASP A 27 6.72 1.78 46.00
C ASP A 27 5.23 1.49 46.29
N GLY A 28 4.66 0.46 45.64
CA GLY A 28 3.27 0.05 45.83
C GLY A 28 2.24 1.00 45.22
N SER A 29 2.67 2.00 44.45
CA SER A 29 1.77 2.80 43.64
C SER A 29 1.28 2.00 42.44
N ILE A 30 0.01 2.21 42.09
CA ILE A 30 -0.49 1.77 40.79
C ILE A 30 0.10 2.75 39.78
N VAL A 31 1.18 2.34 39.10
CA VAL A 31 1.49 2.96 37.83
C VAL A 31 0.40 2.51 36.87
N SER A 32 -0.61 3.35 36.65
CA SER A 32 -1.19 3.38 35.31
C SER A 32 0.03 3.54 34.42
N ALA A 33 0.29 2.59 33.52
CA ALA A 33 1.27 2.83 32.47
C ALA A 33 0.93 4.24 31.98
N ALA A 34 1.87 5.19 32.18
CA ALA A 34 1.76 6.46 31.50
C ALA A 34 1.39 6.07 30.06
N PRO A 35 0.39 6.72 29.41
CA PRO A 35 0.27 6.50 28.00
C PRO A 35 1.69 6.78 27.52
N THR A 36 2.37 5.73 27.07
CA THR A 36 3.44 5.94 26.15
C THR A 36 2.70 6.75 25.12
N THR A 37 3.05 8.03 24.99
CA THR A 37 3.06 8.62 23.67
C THR A 37 4.03 7.75 22.89
N GLY A 38 3.59 6.52 22.55
CA GLY A 38 3.67 6.09 21.19
C GLY A 38 3.15 7.29 20.45
N GLY A 39 4.08 8.02 19.82
CA GLY A 39 3.73 8.50 18.50
C GLY A 39 3.03 7.31 17.87
N ALA A 40 1.77 7.50 17.47
CA ALA A 40 1.09 6.53 16.63
C ALA A 40 2.16 6.04 15.67
N ALA A 41 2.46 4.73 15.69
CA ALA A 41 3.23 4.16 14.60
C ALA A 41 2.51 4.68 13.38
N THR A 42 3.13 5.61 12.65
CA THR A 42 2.41 6.24 11.55
C THR A 42 2.18 5.07 10.60
N ASN A 43 0.93 4.64 10.40
CA ASN A 43 0.55 3.66 9.37
C ASN A 43 0.87 4.16 7.94
N ARG A 44 1.65 5.24 7.85
CA ARG A 44 2.24 5.83 6.67
C ARG A 44 3.36 4.89 6.20
N ALA A 45 3.10 4.24 5.09
CA ALA A 45 4.10 3.45 4.39
C ALA A 45 5.32 4.33 4.01
N PRO A 46 6.50 3.71 3.83
CA PRO A 46 7.73 4.45 3.56
C PRO A 46 7.72 5.20 2.22
N GLY A 47 6.96 4.70 1.23
CA GLY A 47 6.75 5.40 -0.04
C GLY A 47 5.79 6.56 0.12
N SER A 48 6.17 7.74 -0.40
CA SER A 48 5.27 8.89 -0.39
C SER A 48 5.53 9.89 -1.53
N LEU A 49 4.46 10.55 -1.95
CA LEU A 49 4.50 11.69 -2.86
C LEU A 49 3.62 12.81 -2.29
N THR A 50 4.23 13.96 -2.01
CA THR A 50 3.52 15.17 -1.58
C THR A 50 3.38 16.14 -2.74
N THR A 51 2.21 16.74 -2.91
CA THR A 51 2.03 17.91 -3.78
C THR A 51 2.52 19.17 -3.04
N HIS A 52 1.70 19.69 -2.12
CA HIS A 52 1.98 20.77 -1.17
C HIS A 52 0.75 21.03 -0.28
N PHE A 53 0.87 21.94 0.69
CA PHE A 53 -0.23 22.40 1.56
C PHE A 53 -0.44 23.92 1.49
N ASN A 54 -0.36 24.51 0.30
CA ASN A 54 -0.49 25.95 0.08
C ASN A 54 -1.92 26.48 0.32
N GLY A 55 -2.96 25.65 0.11
CA GLY A 55 -4.36 26.00 0.27
C GLY A 55 -4.81 27.19 -0.61
N GLY A 56 -5.55 28.12 -0.02
CA GLY A 56 -6.09 29.31 -0.70
C GLY A 56 -7.44 29.10 -1.40
N ASN A 57 -7.88 27.85 -1.56
CA ASN A 57 -9.24 27.47 -1.95
C ASN A 57 -9.62 26.15 -1.28
N GLY A 58 -10.86 25.69 -1.41
CA GLY A 58 -11.29 24.40 -0.87
C GLY A 58 -12.78 24.16 -0.97
N PHE A 59 -13.16 22.89 -1.07
CA PHE A 59 -14.55 22.43 -1.01
C PHE A 59 -14.61 21.00 -0.43
N ALA A 60 -15.31 20.05 -1.05
CA ALA A 60 -15.60 18.74 -0.46
C ALA A 60 -14.58 17.68 -0.87
N GLY A 61 -13.91 17.83 -2.02
CA GLY A 61 -12.95 16.82 -2.44
C GLY A 61 -12.06 17.25 -3.59
N ASN A 62 -11.26 16.30 -4.06
CA ASN A 62 -10.37 16.46 -5.21
C ASN A 62 -10.33 15.18 -6.05
N MET A 63 -10.21 15.34 -7.37
CA MET A 63 -9.88 14.23 -8.26
C MET A 63 -8.56 14.49 -8.96
N PHE A 64 -7.73 13.46 -9.02
CA PHE A 64 -6.42 13.45 -9.65
C PHE A 64 -6.16 12.06 -10.23
N ASP A 65 -5.22 11.95 -11.15
CA ASP A 65 -4.75 10.66 -11.63
C ASP A 65 -3.43 10.31 -10.96
N ILE A 66 -3.18 9.01 -10.86
CA ILE A 66 -1.86 8.46 -10.58
C ILE A 66 -1.45 7.47 -11.67
N THR A 67 -0.16 7.39 -11.93
CA THR A 67 0.46 6.33 -12.74
C THR A 67 1.67 5.78 -11.98
N PRO A 68 1.53 4.62 -11.32
CA PRO A 68 2.64 3.95 -10.66
C PRO A 68 3.73 3.55 -11.66
N ALA A 69 5.00 3.62 -11.27
CA ALA A 69 6.15 3.07 -11.99
C ALA A 69 6.52 1.67 -11.48
N VAL A 70 6.02 1.30 -10.29
CA VAL A 70 6.10 -0.02 -9.67
C VAL A 70 4.73 -0.39 -9.12
N ASP A 71 4.46 -1.68 -8.97
CA ASP A 71 3.24 -2.12 -8.30
C ASP A 71 3.26 -1.65 -6.84
N MET A 72 2.11 -1.17 -6.36
CA MET A 72 2.01 -0.60 -5.02
C MET A 72 0.60 -0.74 -4.44
N GLU A 73 0.51 -0.74 -3.12
CA GLU A 73 -0.74 -0.50 -2.40
C GLU A 73 -0.71 0.91 -1.83
N ILE A 74 -1.75 1.70 -2.07
CA ILE A 74 -1.94 2.97 -1.37
C ILE A 74 -2.40 2.64 0.04
N THR A 75 -1.61 2.97 1.05
CA THR A 75 -1.92 2.64 2.46
C THR A 75 -2.48 3.82 3.24
N GLY A 76 -2.42 5.03 2.69
CA GLY A 76 -2.92 6.20 3.36
C GLY A 76 -2.80 7.47 2.52
N LEU A 77 -3.43 8.53 2.99
CA LEU A 77 -3.17 9.87 2.49
C LEU A 77 -3.22 10.91 3.59
N ASP A 78 -2.52 12.01 3.39
CA ASP A 78 -2.82 13.25 4.08
C ASP A 78 -3.69 14.14 3.21
N PHE A 79 -4.75 14.69 3.79
CA PHE A 79 -5.54 15.75 3.21
C PHE A 79 -5.35 17.06 3.99
N HIS A 80 -5.63 18.19 3.34
CA HIS A 80 -5.53 19.52 3.95
C HIS A 80 -6.86 19.94 4.56
N ALA A 81 -7.17 19.45 5.76
CA ALA A 81 -8.36 19.89 6.50
C ALA A 81 -8.36 21.42 6.70
N ARG A 82 -9.48 22.10 6.41
CA ARG A 82 -9.57 23.55 6.64
C ARG A 82 -9.56 23.91 8.12
N ASN A 83 -10.22 23.10 8.94
CA ASN A 83 -10.45 23.41 10.36
C ASN A 83 -9.88 22.31 11.25
N ALA A 84 -9.31 22.70 12.39
CA ALA A 84 -8.78 21.75 13.38
C ALA A 84 -9.86 21.17 14.31
N THR A 85 -11.08 21.71 14.28
CA THR A 85 -12.19 21.29 15.16
C THR A 85 -13.18 20.34 14.49
N GLY A 86 -13.08 20.16 13.17
CA GLY A 86 -13.95 19.27 12.41
C GLY A 86 -13.52 17.81 12.55
N LEU A 87 -14.50 16.91 12.67
CA LEU A 87 -14.30 15.48 12.49
C LEU A 87 -14.67 15.14 11.05
N PHE A 88 -13.70 14.68 10.26
CA PHE A 88 -13.84 14.43 8.83
C PHE A 88 -14.13 12.96 8.57
N ASP A 89 -15.05 12.70 7.64
CA ASP A 89 -15.31 11.38 7.09
C ASP A 89 -14.86 11.39 5.62
N ILE A 90 -13.80 10.64 5.33
CA ILE A 90 -13.13 10.63 4.05
C ILE A 90 -13.39 9.30 3.36
N ASP A 91 -14.02 9.37 2.19
CA ASP A 91 -14.11 8.26 1.25
C ASP A 91 -13.07 8.47 0.16
N VAL A 92 -12.31 7.42 -0.14
CA VAL A 92 -11.38 7.41 -1.29
C VAL A 92 -11.88 6.39 -2.29
N TRP A 93 -12.06 6.83 -3.53
CA TRP A 93 -12.48 6.01 -4.66
C TRP A 93 -11.36 5.92 -5.68
N TYR A 94 -11.32 4.83 -6.43
CA TYR A 94 -10.45 4.66 -7.58
C TYR A 94 -11.21 4.17 -8.80
N ARG A 95 -10.67 4.43 -9.99
CA ARG A 95 -11.07 3.79 -11.25
C ARG A 95 -9.84 3.41 -12.05
N VAL A 96 -9.96 2.37 -12.88
CA VAL A 96 -8.93 2.06 -13.88
C VAL A 96 -9.05 3.05 -15.04
N GLY A 97 -7.97 3.75 -15.34
CA GLY A 97 -7.91 4.86 -16.29
C GLY A 97 -8.14 6.23 -15.62
N SER A 98 -8.00 7.31 -16.39
CA SER A 98 -8.07 8.70 -15.90
C SER A 98 -9.43 9.12 -15.31
N CYS A 99 -9.45 10.01 -14.32
CA CYS A 99 -10.67 10.68 -13.84
C CYS A 99 -11.27 11.64 -14.88
N VAL A 100 -10.51 12.07 -15.89
CA VAL A 100 -10.94 13.03 -16.92
C VAL A 100 -12.06 12.42 -17.77
N GLY A 101 -13.21 13.11 -17.82
CA GLY A 101 -14.40 12.64 -18.53
C GLY A 101 -15.28 11.67 -17.73
N TYR A 102 -14.84 11.26 -16.54
CA TYR A 102 -15.56 10.38 -15.62
C TYR A 102 -15.81 11.04 -14.27
N ASP A 103 -15.59 12.35 -14.18
CA ASP A 103 -15.65 13.10 -12.94
C ASP A 103 -17.09 13.21 -12.39
N MET A 104 -18.10 13.04 -13.24
CA MET A 104 -19.52 13.09 -12.84
C MET A 104 -20.24 11.74 -12.90
N ASP A 105 -19.52 10.65 -13.15
CA ASP A 105 -20.09 9.32 -13.37
C ASP A 105 -19.62 8.31 -12.30
N PRO A 106 -20.38 8.13 -11.20
CA PRO A 106 -19.99 7.20 -10.13
C PRO A 106 -19.97 5.73 -10.56
N SER A 107 -20.61 5.36 -11.68
CA SER A 107 -20.75 3.96 -12.09
C SER A 107 -19.43 3.29 -12.51
N THR A 108 -18.40 4.10 -12.78
CA THR A 108 -17.06 3.62 -13.17
C THR A 108 -16.06 3.60 -12.03
N TRP A 109 -16.47 4.00 -10.83
CA TRP A 109 -15.61 4.12 -9.66
C TRP A 109 -15.87 3.00 -8.66
N THR A 110 -14.82 2.54 -8.02
CA THR A 110 -14.83 1.55 -6.95
C THR A 110 -14.32 2.24 -5.68
N LEU A 111 -15.00 2.01 -4.56
CA LEU A 111 -14.54 2.49 -3.26
C LEU A 111 -13.23 1.78 -2.90
N LEU A 112 -12.17 2.55 -2.64
CA LEU A 112 -10.89 2.03 -2.18
C LEU A 112 -10.93 1.77 -0.67
N ALA A 113 -11.24 2.81 0.10
CA ALA A 113 -11.25 2.79 1.56
C ALA A 113 -12.07 3.96 2.12
N GLN A 114 -12.41 3.85 3.40
CA GLN A 114 -13.11 4.88 4.17
C GLN A 114 -12.42 5.03 5.52
N ASP A 115 -12.26 6.27 5.97
CA ASP A 115 -11.81 6.58 7.32
C ASP A 115 -12.71 7.69 7.90
N THR A 116 -13.21 7.49 9.11
CA THR A 116 -14.30 8.28 9.69
C THR A 116 -13.93 8.82 11.06
N GLY A 117 -14.46 10.00 11.39
CA GLY A 117 -14.17 10.65 12.66
C GLY A 117 -12.74 11.18 12.77
N ILE A 118 -12.10 11.50 11.64
CA ILE A 118 -10.72 11.97 11.59
C ILE A 118 -10.65 13.39 12.16
N GLN A 119 -9.87 13.58 13.23
CA GLN A 119 -9.65 14.91 13.79
C GLN A 119 -8.81 15.76 12.83
N GLY A 120 -9.39 16.84 12.29
CA GLY A 120 -8.66 17.78 11.44
C GLY A 120 -7.45 18.39 12.15
N ALA A 121 -6.32 18.52 11.45
CA ALA A 121 -5.14 19.24 11.95
C ALA A 121 -5.24 20.76 11.72
N GLY A 122 -6.20 21.21 10.90
CA GLY A 122 -6.40 22.59 10.52
C GLY A 122 -5.54 23.06 9.36
N ALA A 123 -5.76 24.31 8.96
CA ALA A 123 -5.12 24.85 7.77
C ALA A 123 -3.58 24.79 7.84
N TYR A 124 -2.98 24.38 6.72
CA TYR A 124 -1.55 24.29 6.42
C TYR A 124 -0.86 23.13 7.15
N MET A 125 -1.65 22.24 7.77
CA MET A 125 -1.17 21.03 8.41
C MET A 125 -1.76 19.79 7.73
N PRO A 126 -0.96 18.73 7.54
CA PRO A 126 -1.46 17.45 7.05
C PRO A 126 -2.42 16.80 8.05
N THR A 127 -3.55 16.29 7.56
CA THR A 127 -4.48 15.45 8.32
C THR A 127 -4.51 14.07 7.70
N PHE A 128 -4.16 13.04 8.47
CA PHE A 128 -4.03 11.67 7.97
C PHE A 128 -5.37 10.95 7.89
N ALA A 129 -5.60 10.25 6.78
CA ALA A 129 -6.62 9.22 6.61
C ALA A 129 -5.93 7.87 6.37
N ASP A 130 -6.29 6.87 7.17
CA ASP A 130 -5.79 5.51 7.02
C ASP A 130 -6.56 4.77 5.93
N LEU A 131 -5.85 4.26 4.93
CA LEU A 131 -6.42 3.51 3.83
C LEU A 131 -5.87 2.06 3.79
N SER A 132 -5.11 1.65 4.80
CA SER A 132 -4.38 0.38 4.79
C SER A 132 -5.32 -0.83 4.81
N GLY A 133 -4.86 -1.94 4.22
CA GLY A 133 -5.64 -3.19 4.18
C GLY A 133 -6.82 -3.14 3.21
N ASN A 134 -6.82 -2.20 2.26
CA ASN A 134 -7.81 -2.15 1.19
C ASN A 134 -7.61 -3.30 0.17
N GLY A 135 -6.41 -3.87 0.10
CA GLY A 135 -6.12 -5.05 -0.72
C GLY A 135 -6.08 -4.78 -2.23
N VAL A 136 -6.03 -3.52 -2.65
CA VAL A 136 -5.95 -3.11 -4.06
C VAL A 136 -4.49 -2.88 -4.45
N THR A 137 -4.05 -3.63 -5.46
CA THR A 137 -2.77 -3.37 -6.12
C THR A 137 -2.95 -2.40 -7.28
N PHE A 138 -2.28 -1.25 -7.20
CA PHE A 138 -2.12 -0.31 -8.29
C PHE A 138 -0.93 -0.75 -9.13
N VAL A 139 -1.19 -1.16 -10.37
CA VAL A 139 -0.22 -1.80 -11.26
C VAL A 139 0.68 -0.76 -11.94
N ALA A 140 1.96 -1.09 -12.07
CA ALA A 140 2.95 -0.29 -12.79
C ALA A 140 2.51 0.02 -14.23
N GLY A 141 2.65 1.27 -14.64
CA GLY A 141 2.30 1.79 -15.96
C GLY A 141 0.80 1.97 -16.21
N GLN A 142 -0.08 1.52 -15.31
CA GLN A 142 -1.52 1.70 -15.42
C GLN A 142 -1.92 3.03 -14.77
N THR A 143 -2.63 3.88 -15.50
CA THR A 143 -3.22 5.09 -14.92
C THR A 143 -4.47 4.73 -14.13
N TYR A 144 -4.64 5.36 -12.98
CA TYR A 144 -5.84 5.28 -12.15
C TYR A 144 -6.32 6.68 -11.79
N GLY A 145 -7.62 6.93 -11.94
CA GLY A 145 -8.28 8.10 -11.38
C GLY A 145 -8.54 7.85 -9.91
N ILE A 146 -8.22 8.83 -9.07
CA ILE A 146 -8.45 8.84 -7.63
C ILE A 146 -9.41 9.98 -7.30
N TYR A 147 -10.40 9.71 -6.44
CA TYR A 147 -11.31 10.72 -5.91
C TYR A 147 -11.32 10.62 -4.39
N MET A 148 -10.83 11.67 -3.74
CA MET A 148 -10.99 11.84 -2.30
C MET A 148 -12.18 12.76 -2.03
N ASP A 149 -13.15 12.26 -1.29
CA ASP A 149 -14.41 12.91 -0.97
C ASP A 149 -14.57 13.05 0.54
N ASN A 150 -14.85 14.27 1.00
CA ASN A 150 -15.28 14.53 2.36
C ASN A 150 -16.81 14.41 2.43
N VAL A 151 -17.26 13.21 2.83
CA VAL A 151 -18.66 12.82 2.85
C VAL A 151 -19.47 13.72 3.78
N ASN A 152 -18.86 14.15 4.89
CA ASN A 152 -19.52 14.97 5.91
C ASN A 152 -19.16 16.46 5.83
N TYR A 153 -18.80 16.97 4.65
CA TYR A 153 -18.40 18.36 4.37
C TYR A 153 -19.25 19.43 5.08
N ALA A 154 -20.58 19.25 5.12
CA ALA A 154 -21.49 20.21 5.76
C ALA A 154 -21.27 20.36 7.28
N LEU A 155 -20.65 19.35 7.92
CA LEU A 155 -20.36 19.30 9.35
C LEU A 155 -18.87 19.56 9.64
N SER A 156 -17.97 18.95 8.87
CA SER A 156 -16.52 18.99 9.11
C SER A 156 -15.84 20.25 8.54
N GLY A 157 -16.44 20.84 7.50
CA GLY A 157 -15.86 21.93 6.73
C GLY A 157 -15.08 21.45 5.50
N GLY A 158 -14.35 22.36 4.86
CA GLY A 158 -13.70 22.07 3.58
C GLY A 158 -12.38 21.32 3.67
N ILE A 159 -12.08 20.62 2.58
CA ILE A 159 -10.74 20.17 2.17
C ILE A 159 -10.14 21.30 1.35
N ASN A 160 -9.02 21.86 1.81
CA ASN A 160 -8.32 22.88 1.07
C ASN A 160 -7.57 22.28 -0.12
N TYR A 161 -7.56 23.02 -1.21
CA TYR A 161 -6.78 22.75 -2.41
C TYR A 161 -6.29 24.08 -2.99
N THR A 162 -5.37 24.03 -3.95
CA THR A 162 -4.83 25.23 -4.62
C THR A 162 -5.50 25.41 -5.97
N ASN A 163 -5.75 26.66 -6.37
CA ASN A 163 -6.08 26.94 -7.77
C ASN A 163 -4.85 26.63 -8.62
N GLY A 164 -4.98 25.71 -9.57
CA GLY A 164 -3.87 25.40 -10.44
C GLY A 164 -3.58 26.51 -11.47
N VAL A 165 -2.38 26.47 -12.03
CA VAL A 165 -1.92 27.30 -13.13
C VAL A 165 -2.01 26.58 -14.48
N SER A 166 -2.15 25.25 -14.49
CA SER A 166 -2.37 24.41 -15.67
C SER A 166 -3.26 23.20 -15.35
N THR A 167 -3.62 22.41 -16.37
CA THR A 167 -4.32 21.14 -16.19
C THR A 167 -3.80 20.10 -17.19
N PRO A 168 -3.22 18.97 -16.72
CA PRO A 168 -2.89 18.72 -15.31
C PRO A 168 -1.77 19.63 -14.79
N GLU A 169 -1.60 19.64 -13.47
CA GLU A 169 -0.30 19.90 -12.85
C GLU A 169 0.27 18.58 -12.35
N THR A 170 1.51 18.30 -12.73
CA THR A 170 2.16 17.00 -12.52
C THR A 170 3.17 17.06 -11.38
N TYR A 171 3.10 16.07 -10.51
CA TYR A 171 4.02 15.82 -9.41
C TYR A 171 4.52 14.38 -9.52
N SER A 172 5.80 14.12 -9.25
CA SER A 172 6.33 12.76 -9.40
C SER A 172 7.56 12.52 -8.54
N ASN A 173 7.83 11.25 -8.27
CA ASN A 173 9.12 10.74 -7.79
C ASN A 173 9.53 9.53 -8.64
N SER A 174 10.41 8.64 -8.14
CA SER A 174 10.83 7.43 -8.86
C SER A 174 9.73 6.37 -8.99
N ASP A 175 8.71 6.41 -8.14
CA ASP A 175 7.76 5.31 -7.97
C ASP A 175 6.39 5.63 -8.54
N ILE A 176 6.02 6.91 -8.64
CA ILE A 176 4.68 7.33 -9.05
C ILE A 176 4.68 8.72 -9.68
N VAL A 177 3.80 8.89 -10.67
CA VAL A 177 3.40 10.19 -11.23
C VAL A 177 1.98 10.49 -10.77
N LEU A 178 1.71 11.73 -10.36
CA LEU A 178 0.39 12.24 -9.98
C LEU A 178 0.06 13.47 -10.83
N ASP A 179 -1.09 13.43 -11.48
CA ASP A 179 -1.62 14.52 -12.31
C ASP A 179 -2.89 15.09 -11.66
N ALA A 180 -2.84 16.34 -11.20
CA ALA A 180 -3.96 16.97 -10.51
C ALA A 180 -4.90 17.72 -11.47
N TYR A 181 -6.21 17.54 -11.31
CA TYR A 181 -7.21 18.09 -12.23
C TYR A 181 -8.30 18.92 -11.53
N TYR A 182 -9.01 18.29 -10.57
CA TYR A 182 -10.32 18.75 -10.15
C TYR A 182 -10.43 18.98 -8.64
N GLY A 183 -11.19 20.01 -8.28
CA GLY A 183 -11.80 20.19 -6.96
C GLY A 183 -13.30 19.88 -7.08
N LYS A 184 -13.87 19.22 -6.09
CA LYS A 184 -15.25 18.73 -6.12
C LYS A 184 -16.11 19.33 -5.03
N ALA A 185 -17.32 19.72 -5.44
CA ALA A 185 -18.39 20.07 -4.52
C ALA A 185 -19.22 18.85 -4.07
N THR A 186 -19.98 19.04 -3.01
CA THR A 186 -21.04 18.11 -2.57
C THR A 186 -22.31 18.33 -3.42
N PRO A 187 -23.15 17.31 -3.65
CA PRO A 187 -23.02 15.90 -3.24
C PRO A 187 -21.91 15.17 -4.01
N SER A 188 -21.40 14.08 -3.42
CA SER A 188 -20.37 13.23 -4.04
C SER A 188 -20.71 12.91 -5.51
N PHE A 189 -19.71 13.03 -6.40
CA PHE A 189 -19.81 12.89 -7.87
C PHE A 189 -20.75 13.85 -8.61
N THR A 190 -21.85 14.30 -8.02
CA THR A 190 -22.91 15.08 -8.71
C THR A 190 -22.83 16.58 -8.44
N GLY A 191 -22.06 16.99 -7.43
CA GLY A 191 -21.70 18.37 -7.18
C GLY A 191 -20.81 18.94 -8.29
N SER A 192 -20.76 20.27 -8.37
CA SER A 192 -19.95 20.96 -9.38
C SER A 192 -18.47 20.55 -9.35
N THR A 193 -17.89 20.41 -10.55
CA THR A 193 -16.46 20.21 -10.76
C THR A 193 -15.77 21.55 -11.04
N PHE A 194 -14.63 21.77 -10.39
CA PHE A 194 -13.78 22.95 -10.60
C PHE A 194 -12.41 22.54 -11.11
N THR A 195 -11.88 23.25 -12.11
CA THR A 195 -10.55 23.05 -12.69
C THR A 195 -9.98 24.41 -13.14
N PRO A 196 -8.66 24.63 -13.16
CA PRO A 196 -7.57 23.78 -12.64
C PRO A 196 -7.55 23.74 -11.12
N ARG A 197 -7.47 22.56 -10.48
CA ARG A 197 -7.31 22.45 -9.02
C ARG A 197 -6.25 21.40 -8.67
N VAL A 198 -5.32 21.80 -7.81
CA VAL A 198 -4.27 20.93 -7.29
C VAL A 198 -4.68 20.42 -5.92
N TRP A 199 -4.83 19.11 -5.78
CA TRP A 199 -5.02 18.46 -4.49
C TRP A 199 -3.85 18.81 -3.57
N ASN A 200 -4.14 19.25 -2.34
CA ASN A 200 -3.12 19.55 -1.33
C ASN A 200 -3.02 18.38 -0.36
N GLY A 201 -2.00 17.54 -0.56
CA GLY A 201 -1.88 16.33 0.23
C GLY A 201 -0.59 15.56 -0.01
N THR A 202 -0.50 14.43 0.71
CA THR A 202 0.56 13.44 0.56
C THR A 202 -0.08 12.08 0.36
N LEU A 203 0.31 11.35 -0.66
CA LEU A 203 -0.06 9.95 -0.81
C LEU A 203 0.98 9.08 -0.11
N TYR A 204 0.54 8.11 0.68
CA TYR A 204 1.39 7.08 1.29
C TYR A 204 1.11 5.74 0.65
N TYR A 205 2.17 5.05 0.26
CA TYR A 205 2.06 3.79 -0.45
C TYR A 205 3.19 2.84 -0.05
N ASP A 206 2.85 1.56 0.02
CA ASP A 206 3.82 0.49 0.16
C ASP A 206 4.13 -0.07 -1.23
N THR A 207 5.41 -0.01 -1.61
CA THR A 207 5.92 -0.65 -2.82
C THR A 207 6.36 -2.09 -2.56
N GLY A 208 6.08 -2.62 -1.36
CA GLY A 208 6.34 -3.99 -0.94
C GLY A 208 7.81 -4.38 -0.82
N GLY A 209 8.77 -3.44 -0.89
CA GLY A 209 10.22 -3.69 -0.74
C GLY A 209 10.84 -4.77 -1.65
N GLY A 210 10.11 -5.28 -2.64
CA GLY A 210 10.43 -6.42 -3.51
C GLY A 210 9.33 -6.56 -4.57
N PRO A 211 9.50 -7.38 -5.62
CA PRO A 211 8.60 -7.40 -6.78
C PRO A 211 7.18 -7.85 -6.41
N PRO A 212 6.19 -7.62 -7.30
CA PRO A 212 4.75 -7.55 -7.00
C PRO A 212 4.12 -8.86 -6.48
N PRO A 213 2.79 -8.97 -6.27
CA PRO A 213 2.11 -10.22 -5.86
C PRO A 213 2.16 -11.34 -6.93
N GLY A 214 3.13 -11.29 -7.85
CA GLY A 214 3.62 -12.43 -8.58
C GLY A 214 4.69 -13.21 -7.79
N PRO A 215 5.20 -14.29 -8.38
CA PRO A 215 6.21 -15.12 -7.74
C PRO A 215 7.47 -14.28 -7.44
N SER A 216 7.97 -14.36 -6.21
CA SER A 216 9.18 -13.67 -5.76
C SER A 216 10.26 -14.69 -5.41
N LEU A 217 11.52 -14.29 -5.54
CA LEU A 217 12.72 -15.07 -5.23
C LEU A 217 13.51 -14.35 -4.14
N SER A 218 13.97 -15.09 -3.13
CA SER A 218 14.95 -14.60 -2.16
C SER A 218 16.05 -15.63 -1.91
N VAL A 219 17.24 -15.14 -1.54
CA VAL A 219 18.41 -15.97 -1.22
C VAL A 219 19.01 -15.46 0.09
N ALA A 220 19.13 -16.35 1.07
CA ALA A 220 19.71 -16.07 2.39
C ALA A 220 20.96 -16.93 2.64
N ASN A 221 21.82 -16.45 3.54
CA ASN A 221 23.03 -17.14 3.99
C ASN A 221 23.99 -17.57 2.85
N LEU A 222 24.15 -16.72 1.84
CA LEU A 222 25.06 -16.95 0.71
C LEU A 222 26.52 -16.70 1.11
N VAL A 223 27.09 -17.61 1.90
CA VAL A 223 28.45 -17.53 2.46
C VAL A 223 29.22 -18.80 2.12
N ALA A 224 30.48 -18.67 1.67
CA ALA A 224 31.29 -19.83 1.30
C ALA A 224 31.44 -20.82 2.47
N GLY A 225 31.23 -22.11 2.21
CA GLY A 225 31.29 -23.17 3.22
C GLY A 225 30.05 -23.28 4.11
N SER A 226 29.03 -22.43 3.93
CA SER A 226 27.73 -22.51 4.62
C SER A 226 26.64 -23.09 3.73
N VAL A 227 25.45 -23.25 4.30
CA VAL A 227 24.23 -23.63 3.56
C VAL A 227 23.45 -22.37 3.25
N ALA A 228 23.25 -22.08 1.96
CA ALA A 228 22.37 -21.01 1.52
C ALA A 228 20.94 -21.52 1.39
N ASP A 229 19.99 -20.67 1.73
CA ASP A 229 18.56 -20.92 1.62
C ASP A 229 17.97 -20.11 0.49
N ILE A 230 17.26 -20.79 -0.42
CA ILE A 230 16.57 -20.18 -1.54
C ILE A 230 15.07 -20.34 -1.27
N SER A 231 14.33 -19.24 -1.32
CA SER A 231 12.87 -19.21 -1.17
C SER A 231 12.23 -18.61 -2.40
N ILE A 232 11.16 -19.23 -2.85
CA ILE A 232 10.22 -18.69 -3.81
C ILE A 232 8.88 -18.57 -3.11
N ASP A 233 8.31 -17.38 -3.13
CA ASP A 233 7.05 -17.06 -2.47
C ASP A 233 6.05 -16.49 -3.49
N ASN A 234 4.76 -16.52 -3.19
CA ASN A 234 3.69 -16.01 -4.06
C ASN A 234 3.64 -16.63 -5.48
N ALA A 235 4.18 -17.83 -5.66
CA ALA A 235 4.05 -18.57 -6.92
C ALA A 235 2.69 -19.26 -7.03
N THR A 236 2.33 -19.74 -8.22
CA THR A 236 1.06 -20.46 -8.40
C THR A 236 1.00 -21.68 -7.46
N PRO A 237 -0.01 -21.80 -6.59
CA PRO A 237 -0.12 -22.94 -5.67
C PRO A 237 -0.20 -24.29 -6.37
N ASN A 238 0.40 -25.32 -5.76
CA ASN A 238 0.39 -26.70 -6.26
C ASN A 238 0.90 -26.85 -7.72
N ASN A 239 1.90 -26.06 -8.08
CA ASN A 239 2.46 -25.97 -9.43
C ASN A 239 4.00 -26.10 -9.40
N THR A 240 4.68 -25.58 -10.42
CA THR A 240 6.13 -25.62 -10.55
C THR A 240 6.68 -24.21 -10.77
N ALA A 241 7.63 -23.82 -9.91
CA ALA A 241 8.49 -22.67 -10.16
C ALA A 241 9.87 -23.16 -10.63
N TYR A 242 10.50 -22.41 -11.52
CA TYR A 242 11.86 -22.66 -12.00
C TYR A 242 12.81 -21.70 -11.31
N PHE A 243 13.71 -22.24 -10.48
CA PHE A 243 14.85 -21.50 -9.96
C PHE A 243 16.03 -21.62 -10.92
N VAL A 244 16.71 -20.51 -11.21
CA VAL A 244 17.81 -20.46 -12.17
C VAL A 244 18.99 -19.71 -11.57
N TYR A 245 20.20 -20.20 -11.78
CA TYR A 245 21.41 -19.47 -11.43
C TYR A 245 22.53 -19.58 -12.47
N SER A 246 23.42 -18.59 -12.50
CA SER A 246 24.60 -18.56 -13.36
C SER A 246 25.79 -17.93 -12.63
N LEU A 247 27.00 -18.43 -12.92
CA LEU A 247 28.28 -17.81 -12.53
C LEU A 247 28.92 -17.03 -13.70
N ALA A 248 28.31 -17.07 -14.89
CA ALA A 248 28.88 -16.50 -16.10
C ALA A 248 28.39 -15.07 -16.39
N GLY A 249 27.25 -14.67 -15.84
CA GLY A 249 26.69 -13.32 -16.00
C GLY A 249 25.18 -13.24 -15.81
N GLY A 250 24.64 -12.03 -15.85
CA GLY A 250 23.23 -11.71 -15.63
C GLY A 250 22.35 -11.60 -16.89
N GLY A 251 22.78 -12.14 -18.02
CA GLY A 251 21.98 -12.13 -19.26
C GLY A 251 21.90 -10.75 -19.95
N PRO A 252 20.81 -10.46 -20.71
CA PRO A 252 19.58 -11.25 -20.82
C PRO A 252 19.65 -12.42 -21.83
N ILE A 253 18.80 -13.43 -21.62
CA ILE A 253 18.45 -14.48 -22.58
C ILE A 253 16.94 -14.45 -22.88
N SER A 254 16.54 -14.95 -24.04
CA SER A 254 15.11 -15.07 -24.38
C SER A 254 14.53 -16.34 -23.75
N THR A 255 13.36 -16.23 -23.11
CA THR A 255 12.62 -17.38 -22.58
C THR A 255 11.13 -17.30 -22.95
N PRO A 256 10.37 -18.41 -22.85
CA PRO A 256 8.92 -18.40 -23.06
C PRO A 256 8.13 -17.54 -22.07
N PHE A 257 8.73 -17.16 -20.94
CA PHE A 257 8.09 -16.40 -19.85
C PHE A 257 8.51 -14.91 -19.84
N GLY A 258 9.45 -14.53 -20.72
CA GLY A 258 10.03 -13.18 -20.77
C GLY A 258 11.56 -13.18 -20.83
N PRO A 259 12.21 -12.01 -20.70
CA PRO A 259 13.67 -11.91 -20.66
C PRO A 259 14.22 -12.53 -19.37
N GLY A 260 15.12 -13.51 -19.50
CA GLY A 260 15.84 -14.12 -18.38
C GLY A 260 17.16 -13.43 -18.11
N TYR A 261 17.34 -12.86 -16.92
CA TYR A 261 18.58 -12.21 -16.48
C TYR A 261 19.64 -13.19 -15.95
N VAL A 262 20.05 -14.15 -16.78
CA VAL A 262 21.20 -15.06 -16.55
C VAL A 262 21.90 -15.36 -17.88
N SER A 263 23.22 -15.49 -17.86
CA SER A 263 24.04 -15.86 -19.05
C SER A 263 24.41 -17.34 -19.04
N ALA A 264 24.55 -17.95 -20.22
CA ALA A 264 25.04 -19.32 -20.33
C ALA A 264 26.54 -19.42 -19.95
N PRO A 265 26.97 -20.51 -19.29
CA PRO A 265 26.16 -21.62 -18.77
C PRO A 265 25.37 -21.24 -17.51
N TYR A 266 24.08 -21.60 -17.51
CA TYR A 266 23.19 -21.47 -16.35
C TYR A 266 22.62 -22.84 -15.96
N LYS A 267 22.13 -22.95 -14.72
CA LYS A 267 21.47 -24.14 -14.19
C LYS A 267 20.03 -23.82 -13.87
N VAL A 268 19.11 -24.70 -14.30
CA VAL A 268 17.68 -24.62 -14.02
C VAL A 268 17.30 -25.73 -13.07
N ILE A 269 16.58 -25.40 -12.01
CA ILE A 269 16.09 -26.31 -10.98
C ILE A 269 14.58 -26.11 -10.85
N PRO A 270 13.75 -27.10 -11.24
CA PRO A 270 12.32 -27.05 -10.99
C PRO A 270 12.05 -27.33 -9.51
N LEU A 271 11.20 -26.51 -8.90
CA LEU A 271 10.73 -26.64 -7.52
C LEU A 271 9.21 -26.73 -7.53
N ALA A 272 8.66 -27.70 -6.80
CA ALA A 272 7.22 -27.81 -6.61
C ALA A 272 6.77 -26.77 -5.58
N THR A 273 5.72 -26.01 -5.91
CA THR A 273 5.11 -25.06 -4.99
C THR A 273 4.03 -25.74 -4.17
N ASP A 274 3.93 -25.38 -2.90
CA ASP A 274 2.90 -25.90 -1.99
C ASP A 274 1.55 -25.21 -2.21
N ALA A 275 0.58 -25.53 -1.34
CA ALA A 275 -0.78 -24.97 -1.42
C ALA A 275 -0.86 -23.45 -1.12
N ASN A 276 0.20 -22.88 -0.55
CA ASN A 276 0.32 -21.45 -0.28
C ASN A 276 1.16 -20.72 -1.35
N GLY A 277 1.65 -21.44 -2.38
CA GLY A 277 2.48 -20.85 -3.42
C GLY A 277 3.95 -20.69 -3.02
N HIS A 278 4.40 -21.39 -1.98
CA HIS A 278 5.79 -21.37 -1.53
C HIS A 278 6.58 -22.56 -2.08
N ALA A 279 7.84 -22.34 -2.43
CA ALA A 279 8.81 -23.38 -2.75
C ALA A 279 10.21 -22.98 -2.26
N GLY A 280 10.92 -23.89 -1.60
CA GLY A 280 12.26 -23.59 -1.08
C GLY A 280 13.26 -24.71 -1.33
N ILE A 281 14.54 -24.35 -1.35
CA ILE A 281 15.63 -25.32 -1.36
C ILE A 281 16.86 -24.78 -0.63
N SER A 282 17.48 -25.63 0.19
CA SER A 282 18.76 -25.33 0.83
C SER A 282 19.89 -26.04 0.10
N LYS A 283 20.99 -25.33 -0.18
CA LYS A 283 22.18 -25.87 -0.87
C LYS A 283 23.47 -25.42 -0.21
N SER A 284 24.44 -26.32 -0.13
CA SER A 284 25.79 -25.97 0.33
C SER A 284 26.49 -25.08 -0.69
N VAL A 285 27.07 -23.98 -0.20
CA VAL A 285 27.97 -23.12 -0.95
C VAL A 285 29.38 -23.70 -0.79
N PRO A 286 30.09 -24.05 -1.87
CA PRO A 286 31.44 -24.62 -1.77
C PRO A 286 32.42 -23.72 -1.00
N VAL A 287 33.42 -24.30 -0.36
CA VAL A 287 34.51 -23.52 0.24
C VAL A 287 35.38 -22.89 -0.84
N GLY A 288 35.96 -21.72 -0.56
CA GLY A 288 36.86 -21.02 -1.49
C GLY A 288 36.15 -20.20 -2.58
N THR A 289 34.85 -19.96 -2.44
CA THR A 289 34.02 -19.22 -3.42
C THR A 289 33.76 -17.76 -3.03
N THR A 290 34.24 -17.31 -1.87
CA THR A 290 34.06 -15.93 -1.40
C THR A 290 34.53 -14.91 -2.44
N GLY A 291 33.74 -13.86 -2.64
CA GLY A 291 34.00 -12.80 -3.61
C GLY A 291 33.59 -13.13 -5.04
N MET A 292 33.09 -14.34 -5.35
CA MET A 292 32.55 -14.63 -6.67
C MET A 292 31.16 -14.04 -6.87
N ASN A 293 30.94 -13.46 -8.04
CA ASN A 293 29.62 -12.99 -8.47
C ASN A 293 28.75 -14.18 -8.90
N ILE A 294 27.49 -14.14 -8.50
CA ILE A 294 26.47 -15.11 -8.90
C ILE A 294 25.16 -14.37 -9.21
N TRP A 295 24.47 -14.83 -10.24
CA TRP A 295 23.21 -14.27 -10.70
C TRP A 295 22.12 -15.32 -10.54
N PHE A 296 21.00 -14.94 -9.92
CA PHE A 296 19.83 -15.76 -9.70
C PHE A 296 18.61 -15.17 -10.39
N HIS A 297 17.70 -16.03 -10.80
CA HIS A 297 16.43 -15.65 -11.39
C HIS A 297 15.44 -16.81 -11.34
N GLY A 298 14.25 -16.64 -11.91
CA GLY A 298 13.31 -17.73 -12.06
C GLY A 298 12.10 -17.38 -12.92
N ALA A 299 11.26 -18.38 -13.14
CA ALA A 299 9.92 -18.20 -13.71
C ALA A 299 8.90 -19.09 -13.00
N ASP A 300 7.66 -18.64 -12.87
CA ASP A 300 6.54 -19.47 -12.41
C ASP A 300 5.79 -20.03 -13.62
N ARG A 301 5.64 -21.36 -13.66
CA ARG A 301 4.97 -22.03 -14.77
C ARG A 301 3.47 -21.73 -14.79
N GLY A 302 2.83 -21.58 -13.63
CA GLY A 302 1.39 -21.45 -13.55
C GLY A 302 0.89 -20.10 -14.02
N SER A 303 1.53 -19.02 -13.57
CA SER A 303 1.23 -17.65 -14.01
C SER A 303 1.92 -17.30 -15.34
N ALA A 304 2.89 -18.11 -15.78
CA ALA A 304 3.73 -17.84 -16.95
C ALA A 304 4.49 -16.51 -16.86
N THR A 305 4.93 -16.15 -15.65
CA THR A 305 5.65 -14.89 -15.36
C THR A 305 7.08 -15.14 -14.89
N MET A 306 7.94 -14.13 -15.02
CA MET A 306 9.30 -14.14 -14.45
C MET A 306 9.27 -13.70 -12.97
N LEU A 307 10.15 -14.28 -12.16
CA LEU A 307 10.44 -13.83 -10.78
C LEU A 307 11.40 -12.62 -10.83
N ASN A 308 11.73 -11.98 -9.70
CA ASN A 308 12.88 -11.05 -9.68
C ASN A 308 14.20 -11.72 -10.10
N ALA A 309 15.09 -10.89 -10.62
CA ALA A 309 16.50 -11.21 -10.76
C ALA A 309 17.27 -10.71 -9.52
N ILE A 310 18.27 -11.49 -9.08
CA ILE A 310 19.18 -11.12 -7.99
C ILE A 310 20.61 -11.26 -8.50
N ALA A 311 21.41 -10.20 -8.39
CA ALA A 311 22.85 -10.26 -8.55
C ALA A 311 23.49 -10.16 -7.17
N ALA A 312 24.32 -11.13 -6.80
CA ALA A 312 24.93 -11.21 -5.48
C ALA A 312 26.41 -11.56 -5.56
N VAL A 313 27.13 -11.27 -4.48
CA VAL A 313 28.50 -11.71 -4.25
C VAL A 313 28.49 -12.70 -3.11
N ILE A 314 29.17 -13.83 -3.26
CA ILE A 314 29.29 -14.82 -2.20
C ILE A 314 30.14 -14.23 -1.06
N GLY A 315 29.59 -14.25 0.16
CA GLY A 315 30.26 -13.81 1.38
C GLY A 315 31.41 -14.70 1.82
#